data_AF-A0A3B8LAC2-F1
#
_entry.id   AF-A0A3B8LAC2-F1
#
_cell.length_a   1.000
_cell.length_b   1.000
_cell.length_c   1.000
_cell.angle_alpha   90.00
_cell.angle_beta   90.00
_cell.angle_gamma   90.00
#
_symmetry.space_group_name_H-M   'P 1'
#
loop_
_entity.id
_entity.type
_entity.pdbx_description
1 polymer ?
#
loop_
_entity_poly.entity_id
_entity_poly.type
_entity_poly.pdbx_seq_one_letter_code
_entity_poly.pdbx_strand_id
1 'polypeptide(L)'
;ASTPPAKLVLLLPNGQEGGTYPLKPDKTLIGRKQGNILFLDDPYVSPLHASFVRMPDGGLKVIDENSLNGLFLRLRDKTTIDNDDVLLLGKQLLHFERILPTAEPQKQEPNPDQAPAAPVWGSPFNSYWGRLTQLISGGKSGNSVLLGGTQVDLGRERGQLTFPGDRFISGIHARVSFDNHQSYVEDLGSRNGTFLRIQNELILQNGDILIIGEQLLRVEFE
;
A
#
# COMPACT_ATOMS: atom_id res chain seq x y z
N ALA A 1 -17.52 28.16 13.90
CA ALA A 1 -17.12 28.53 12.53
C ALA A 1 -17.57 27.43 11.60
N SER A 2 -18.12 27.73 10.42
CA SER A 2 -18.50 26.70 9.44
C SER A 2 -17.23 26.04 8.90
N THR A 3 -17.15 24.71 8.96
CA THR A 3 -16.06 23.95 8.35
C THR A 3 -15.95 24.29 6.86
N PRO A 4 -14.74 24.57 6.34
CA PRO A 4 -14.56 24.86 4.92
C PRO A 4 -15.14 23.74 4.04
N PRO A 5 -15.76 24.05 2.89
CA PRO A 5 -16.25 23.03 1.97
C PRO A 5 -15.12 22.07 1.54
N ALA A 6 -15.49 20.88 1.08
CA ALA A 6 -14.53 20.01 0.41
C ALA A 6 -15.19 19.37 -0.80
N LYS A 7 -14.34 18.93 -1.71
CA LYS A 7 -14.74 18.16 -2.88
C LYS A 7 -13.70 17.09 -3.18
N LEU A 8 -14.13 16.13 -3.99
CA LEU A 8 -13.26 15.16 -4.63
C LEU A 8 -13.12 15.53 -6.10
N VAL A 9 -11.89 15.59 -6.59
CA VAL A 9 -11.57 15.85 -7.99
C VAL A 9 -11.12 14.55 -8.63
N LEU A 10 -11.82 14.10 -9.66
CA LEU A 10 -11.45 12.93 -10.44
C LEU A 10 -10.21 13.24 -11.27
N LEU A 11 -9.18 12.41 -11.14
CA LEU A 11 -7.96 12.49 -11.92
C LEU A 11 -8.01 11.43 -13.03
N LEU A 12 -7.93 11.89 -14.28
CA LEU A 12 -7.93 11.02 -15.45
C LEU A 12 -6.51 10.43 -15.69
N PRO A 13 -6.39 9.30 -16.41
CA PRO A 13 -5.09 8.67 -16.68
C PRO A 13 -4.07 9.55 -17.41
N ASN A 14 -4.53 10.60 -18.10
CA ASN A 14 -3.68 11.58 -18.77
C ASN A 14 -3.19 12.70 -17.83
N GLY A 15 -3.55 12.65 -16.54
CA GLY A 15 -3.20 13.64 -15.53
C GLY A 15 -4.12 14.87 -15.49
N GLN A 16 -5.13 14.94 -16.35
CA GLN A 16 -6.11 16.01 -16.33
C GLN A 16 -7.19 15.76 -15.28
N GLU A 17 -7.80 16.85 -14.83
CA GLU A 17 -8.98 16.79 -13.99
C GLU A 17 -10.18 16.42 -14.87
N GLY A 18 -10.93 15.43 -14.43
CA GLY A 18 -12.21 15.03 -15.01
C GLY A 18 -13.34 15.83 -14.38
N GLY A 19 -14.17 15.15 -13.58
CA GLY A 19 -15.25 15.76 -12.83
C GLY A 19 -14.89 16.10 -11.39
N THR A 20 -15.69 16.95 -10.76
CA THR A 20 -15.61 17.25 -9.32
C THR A 20 -16.88 16.81 -8.61
N TYR A 21 -16.74 16.27 -7.40
CA TYR A 21 -17.85 15.82 -6.56
C TYR A 21 -17.82 16.58 -5.22
N PRO A 22 -18.76 17.52 -4.97
CA PRO A 22 -18.81 18.23 -3.70
C PRO A 22 -19.16 17.26 -2.56
N LEU A 23 -18.44 17.39 -1.44
CA LEU A 23 -18.73 16.65 -0.22
C LEU A 23 -19.76 17.41 0.62
N LYS A 24 -20.72 16.66 1.16
CA LYS A 24 -21.72 17.17 2.09
C LYS A 24 -21.09 17.63 3.41
N PRO A 25 -21.73 18.56 4.14
CA PRO A 25 -21.22 19.06 5.43
C PRO A 25 -21.11 18.00 6.53
N ASP A 26 -21.86 16.90 6.44
CA ASP A 26 -21.95 15.86 7.47
C ASP A 26 -21.26 14.56 7.01
N LYS A 27 -21.87 13.83 6.08
CA LYS A 27 -21.41 12.54 5.58
C LYS A 27 -21.73 12.43 4.09
N THR A 28 -20.72 12.05 3.32
CA THR A 28 -20.86 11.69 1.90
C THR A 28 -20.54 10.22 1.73
N LEU A 29 -21.47 9.48 1.13
CA LEU A 29 -21.29 8.07 0.82
C LEU A 29 -20.88 7.90 -0.64
N ILE A 30 -19.91 7.03 -0.88
CA ILE A 30 -19.45 6.64 -2.22
C ILE A 30 -19.70 5.15 -2.41
N GLY A 31 -20.25 4.79 -3.56
CA GLY A 31 -20.45 3.39 -3.92
C GLY A 31 -20.89 3.21 -5.35
N ARG A 32 -21.08 1.95 -5.77
CA ARG A 32 -21.55 1.62 -7.11
C ARG A 32 -23.06 1.62 -7.23
N LYS A 33 -23.78 1.41 -6.13
CA LYS A 33 -25.25 1.33 -6.10
C LYS A 33 -25.88 2.15 -4.99
N GLN A 34 -25.11 2.45 -3.94
CA GLN A 34 -25.56 3.16 -2.75
C GLN A 34 -24.64 4.35 -2.51
N GLY A 35 -25.24 5.46 -2.09
CA GLY A 35 -24.53 6.65 -1.66
C GLY A 35 -24.93 7.91 -2.42
N ASN A 36 -24.18 8.98 -2.19
CA ASN A 36 -24.42 10.28 -2.81
C ASN A 36 -23.61 10.43 -4.11
N ILE A 37 -22.41 9.86 -4.15
CA ILE A 37 -21.56 9.79 -5.34
C ILE A 37 -21.57 8.35 -5.83
N LEU A 38 -21.97 8.16 -7.09
CA LEU A 38 -22.13 6.85 -7.69
C LEU A 38 -21.17 6.64 -8.87
N PHE A 39 -20.35 5.60 -8.79
CA PHE A 39 -19.52 5.13 -9.90
C PHE A 39 -20.15 3.86 -10.49
N LEU A 40 -21.20 4.04 -11.29
CA LEU A 40 -22.07 2.94 -11.76
C LEU A 40 -21.34 1.93 -12.66
N ASP A 41 -20.41 2.43 -13.48
CA ASP A 41 -19.73 1.64 -14.52
C ASP A 41 -18.44 0.97 -14.04
N ASP A 42 -18.01 1.25 -12.80
CA ASP A 42 -16.78 0.71 -12.24
C ASP A 42 -17.06 -0.59 -11.46
N PRO A 43 -16.75 -1.78 -12.01
CA PRO A 43 -17.08 -3.05 -11.37
C PRO A 43 -16.26 -3.31 -10.09
N TYR A 44 -15.18 -2.56 -9.87
CA TYR A 44 -14.31 -2.68 -8.70
C TYR A 44 -14.82 -1.86 -7.51
N VAL A 45 -15.84 -1.04 -7.70
CA VAL A 45 -16.50 -0.33 -6.60
C VAL A 45 -17.60 -1.21 -5.97
N SER A 46 -17.48 -1.48 -4.65
CA SER A 46 -18.54 -2.10 -3.85
C SER A 46 -19.87 -1.32 -3.90
N PRO A 47 -21.03 -1.98 -3.67
CA PRO A 47 -22.34 -1.29 -3.65
C PRO A 47 -22.35 -0.03 -2.78
N LEU A 48 -21.83 -0.15 -1.55
CA LEU A 48 -21.33 0.94 -0.71
C LEU A 48 -19.84 0.65 -0.50
N HIS A 49 -18.98 1.62 -0.76
CA HIS A 49 -17.53 1.41 -0.75
C HIS A 49 -16.86 2.20 0.36
N ALA A 50 -17.17 3.48 0.47
CA ALA A 50 -16.51 4.36 1.41
C ALA A 50 -17.46 5.44 1.91
N SER A 51 -17.12 6.02 3.05
CA SER A 51 -17.75 7.23 3.52
C SER A 51 -16.74 8.31 3.92
N PHE A 52 -17.09 9.55 3.60
CA PHE A 52 -16.34 10.74 3.94
C PHE A 52 -17.13 11.49 5.00
N VAL A 53 -16.57 11.62 6.20
CA VAL A 53 -17.23 12.17 7.38
C VAL A 53 -16.48 13.42 7.83
N ARG A 54 -17.20 14.52 8.03
CA ARG A 54 -16.64 15.72 8.64
C ARG A 54 -16.54 15.56 10.15
N MET A 55 -15.36 15.87 10.68
CA MET A 55 -15.10 15.84 12.11
C MET A 55 -15.46 17.20 12.75
N PRO A 56 -15.81 17.22 14.06
CA PRO A 56 -16.16 18.46 14.76
C PRO A 56 -15.06 19.53 14.78
N ASP A 57 -13.79 19.10 14.66
CA ASP A 57 -12.60 19.96 14.59
C ASP A 57 -12.34 20.52 13.18
N GLY A 58 -13.16 20.17 12.20
CA GLY A 58 -13.02 20.58 10.80
C GLY A 58 -12.24 19.59 9.92
N GLY A 59 -11.69 18.52 10.49
CA GLY A 59 -11.04 17.44 9.74
C GLY A 59 -11.99 16.72 8.80
N LEU A 60 -11.44 16.07 7.78
CA LEU A 60 -12.17 15.13 6.91
C LEU A 60 -11.63 13.74 7.14
N LYS A 61 -12.49 12.79 7.48
CA LYS A 61 -12.12 11.37 7.64
C LYS A 61 -12.73 10.56 6.51
N VAL A 62 -11.94 9.65 5.93
CA VAL A 62 -12.48 8.59 5.06
C VAL A 62 -12.55 7.29 5.84
N ILE A 63 -13.62 6.53 5.63
CA ILE A 63 -13.88 5.24 6.24
C ILE A 63 -14.14 4.24 5.11
N ASP A 64 -13.42 3.13 5.10
CA ASP A 64 -13.71 1.95 4.28
C ASP A 64 -14.95 1.24 4.82
N GLU A 65 -16.03 1.20 4.05
CA GLU A 65 -17.30 0.59 4.47
C GLU A 65 -17.28 -0.92 4.18
N ASN A 66 -16.19 -1.59 4.59
CA ASN A 66 -15.87 -3.00 4.31
C ASN A 66 -15.91 -3.32 2.80
N SER A 67 -15.28 -2.49 1.98
CA SER A 67 -15.26 -2.71 0.54
C SER A 67 -14.43 -3.95 0.16
N LEU A 68 -14.77 -4.57 -0.97
CA LEU A 68 -14.10 -5.79 -1.43
C LEU A 68 -12.65 -5.50 -1.85
N ASN A 69 -12.45 -4.39 -2.57
CA ASN A 69 -11.16 -4.03 -3.15
C ASN A 69 -10.37 -3.03 -2.28
N GLY A 70 -10.97 -2.48 -1.21
CA GLY A 70 -10.32 -1.54 -0.32
C GLY A 70 -10.14 -0.14 -0.91
N LEU A 71 -9.71 0.78 -0.05
CA LEU A 71 -9.22 2.10 -0.43
C LEU A 71 -7.70 2.15 -0.34
N PHE A 72 -7.06 2.86 -1.27
CA PHE A 72 -5.62 3.09 -1.23
C PHE A 72 -5.30 4.58 -1.21
N LEU A 73 -4.40 5.00 -0.34
CA LEU A 73 -3.87 6.36 -0.26
C LEU A 73 -2.53 6.42 -0.99
N ARG A 74 -2.34 7.43 -1.85
CA ARG A 74 -1.05 7.71 -2.47
C ARG A 74 -0.06 8.20 -1.41
N LEU A 75 1.14 7.62 -1.39
CA LEU A 75 2.21 8.09 -0.51
C LEU A 75 2.63 9.52 -0.90
N ARG A 76 2.79 10.38 0.11
CA ARG A 76 3.40 11.71 -0.03
C ARG A 76 4.89 11.67 0.27
N ASP A 77 5.23 10.96 1.35
CA ASP A 77 6.56 10.85 1.93
C ASP A 77 6.83 9.40 2.33
N LYS A 78 8.01 9.16 2.90
CA LYS A 78 8.35 7.90 3.55
C LYS A 78 7.37 7.62 4.71
N THR A 79 6.71 6.47 4.64
CA THR A 79 5.65 6.07 5.59
C THR A 79 6.01 4.75 6.23
N THR A 80 5.67 4.59 7.52
CA THR A 80 5.81 3.32 8.22
C THR A 80 4.83 2.30 7.67
N ILE A 81 5.28 1.06 7.48
CA ILE A 81 4.40 -0.08 7.21
C ILE A 81 4.58 -1.12 8.31
N ASP A 82 3.53 -1.88 8.57
CA ASP A 82 3.52 -2.99 9.51
C ASP A 82 2.81 -4.21 8.91
N ASN A 83 2.80 -5.30 9.69
CA ASN A 83 2.23 -6.57 9.25
C ASN A 83 0.82 -6.40 8.67
N ASP A 84 0.59 -7.09 7.55
CA ASP A 84 -0.66 -7.08 6.79
C ASP A 84 -0.97 -5.84 5.97
N ASP A 85 -0.05 -4.87 5.92
CA ASP A 85 -0.16 -3.77 4.98
C ASP A 85 -0.07 -4.23 3.53
N VAL A 86 -0.85 -3.56 2.67
CA VAL A 86 -0.90 -3.86 1.23
C VAL A 86 -0.48 -2.62 0.45
N LEU A 87 0.56 -2.80 -0.35
CA LEU A 87 1.08 -1.79 -1.27
C LEU A 87 0.50 -2.01 -2.67
N LEU A 88 0.22 -0.92 -3.36
CA LEU A 88 -0.14 -0.92 -4.79
C LEU A 88 0.88 -0.06 -5.55
N LEU A 89 1.52 -0.66 -6.56
CA LEU A 89 2.40 0.01 -7.52
C LEU A 89 2.11 -0.54 -8.92
N GLY A 90 1.81 0.35 -9.86
CA GLY A 90 1.29 -0.07 -11.17
C GLY A 90 0.03 -0.93 -11.02
N LYS A 91 0.10 -2.20 -11.44
CA LYS A 91 -0.97 -3.21 -11.27
C LYS A 91 -0.64 -4.26 -10.21
N GLN A 92 0.44 -4.08 -9.45
CA GLN A 92 0.93 -5.06 -8.49
C GLN A 92 0.42 -4.73 -7.10
N LEU A 93 -0.37 -5.64 -6.53
CA LEU A 93 -0.71 -5.64 -5.11
C LEU A 93 0.30 -6.49 -4.36
N LEU A 94 0.98 -5.91 -3.38
CA LEU A 94 2.00 -6.57 -2.58
C LEU A 94 1.61 -6.52 -1.10
N HIS A 95 1.35 -7.67 -0.51
CA HIS A 95 1.13 -7.83 0.92
C HIS A 95 2.47 -7.91 1.63
N PHE A 96 2.62 -7.11 2.67
CA PHE A 96 3.80 -7.07 3.53
C PHE A 96 3.57 -7.90 4.80
N GLU A 97 4.49 -8.81 5.07
CA GLU A 97 4.54 -9.58 6.31
C GLU A 97 5.86 -9.30 7.03
N ARG A 98 5.78 -8.98 8.32
CA ARG A 98 6.95 -8.76 9.15
C ARG A 98 7.55 -10.11 9.55
N ILE A 99 8.84 -10.28 9.28
CA ILE A 99 9.59 -11.45 9.77
C ILE A 99 10.37 -11.01 11.00
N LEU A 100 10.08 -11.65 12.14
CA LEU A 100 10.91 -11.50 13.31
C LEU A 100 12.25 -12.18 13.02
N PRO A 101 13.39 -11.48 13.19
CA PRO A 101 14.70 -12.07 12.98
C PRO A 101 14.80 -13.36 13.80
N THR A 102 14.96 -14.49 13.11
CA THR A 102 15.26 -15.75 13.81
C THR A 102 16.68 -15.63 14.34
N ALA A 103 16.92 -16.05 15.59
CA ALA A 103 18.28 -16.07 16.11
C ALA A 103 19.18 -16.89 15.18
N GLU A 104 20.42 -16.43 14.95
CA GLU A 104 21.41 -17.26 14.26
C GLU A 104 21.45 -18.63 14.94
N PRO A 105 21.49 -19.74 14.17
CA PRO A 105 21.74 -21.05 14.75
C PRO A 105 23.00 -20.94 15.59
N GLN A 106 22.91 -21.29 16.88
CA GLN A 106 24.09 -21.33 17.73
C GLN A 106 25.10 -22.27 17.07
N LYS A 107 26.27 -21.74 16.68
CA LYS A 107 27.38 -22.59 16.26
C LYS A 107 27.70 -23.49 17.45
N GLN A 108 27.32 -24.77 17.36
CA GLN A 108 27.82 -25.75 18.32
C GLN A 108 29.33 -25.79 18.18
N GLU A 109 30.03 -25.38 19.24
CA GLU A 109 31.47 -25.59 19.31
C GLU A 109 31.72 -27.10 19.21
N PRO A 110 32.65 -27.55 18.34
CA PRO A 110 32.92 -28.97 18.21
C PRO A 110 33.39 -29.52 19.55
N ASN A 111 32.64 -30.46 20.11
CA ASN A 111 33.04 -31.18 21.31
C ASN A 111 34.25 -32.07 20.94
N PRO A 112 35.44 -31.88 21.56
CA PRO A 112 36.65 -32.62 21.21
C PRO A 112 36.52 -34.15 21.44
N ASP A 113 35.59 -34.59 22.28
CA ASP A 113 35.33 -36.01 22.57
C ASP A 113 34.31 -36.67 21.62
N GLN A 114 33.74 -35.91 20.67
CA GLN A 114 32.79 -36.43 19.68
C GLN A 114 33.42 -36.46 18.29
N ALA A 115 33.19 -37.56 17.55
CA ALA A 115 33.53 -37.61 16.13
C ALA A 115 32.88 -36.41 15.41
N PRO A 116 33.57 -35.77 14.44
CA PRO A 116 33.03 -34.59 13.78
C PRO A 116 31.66 -34.90 13.20
N ALA A 117 30.66 -34.11 13.61
CA ALA A 117 29.32 -34.23 13.07
C ALA A 117 29.36 -34.04 11.55
N ALA A 118 28.58 -34.83 10.81
CA ALA A 118 28.45 -34.65 9.38
C ALA A 118 28.06 -33.19 9.07
N PRO A 119 28.66 -32.54 8.06
CA PRO A 119 28.34 -31.16 7.75
C PRO A 119 26.85 -31.02 7.41
N VAL A 120 26.20 -30.06 8.05
CA VAL A 120 24.79 -29.76 7.78
C VAL A 120 24.67 -29.15 6.39
N TRP A 121 23.86 -29.75 5.53
CA TRP A 121 23.52 -29.17 4.23
C TRP A 121 22.57 -27.98 4.43
N GLY A 122 22.89 -26.82 3.85
CA GLY A 122 22.05 -25.64 3.92
C GLY A 122 22.63 -24.45 3.16
N SER A 123 21.77 -23.50 2.79
CA SER A 123 22.22 -22.18 2.31
C SER A 123 22.71 -21.33 3.50
N PRO A 124 23.59 -20.34 3.29
CA PRO A 124 24.02 -19.43 4.35
C PRO A 124 22.82 -18.78 5.05
N PHE A 125 22.91 -18.61 6.37
CA PHE A 125 21.93 -17.85 7.13
C PHE A 125 21.99 -16.38 6.71
N ASN A 126 20.85 -15.82 6.32
CA ASN A 126 20.66 -14.40 6.08
C ASN A 126 19.58 -13.90 7.04
N SER A 127 19.82 -12.74 7.68
CA SER A 127 18.79 -12.08 8.45
C SER A 127 17.78 -11.40 7.51
N TYR A 128 16.52 -11.76 7.65
CA TYR A 128 15.39 -11.16 6.95
C TYR A 128 14.48 -10.48 7.96
N TRP A 129 13.94 -9.33 7.58
CA TRP A 129 13.05 -8.51 8.42
C TRP A 129 11.63 -8.44 7.88
N GLY A 130 11.39 -8.90 6.65
CA GLY A 130 10.05 -8.94 6.09
C GLY A 130 9.93 -9.85 4.87
N ARG A 131 8.72 -9.95 4.35
CA ARG A 131 8.37 -10.63 3.12
C ARG A 131 7.34 -9.80 2.35
N LEU A 132 7.54 -9.67 1.04
CA LEU A 132 6.50 -9.16 0.14
C LEU A 132 5.92 -10.33 -0.64
N THR A 133 4.60 -10.46 -0.61
CA THR A 133 3.85 -11.47 -1.36
C THR A 133 2.92 -10.79 -2.33
N GLN A 134 3.06 -11.12 -3.61
CA GLN A 134 2.15 -10.62 -4.64
C GLN A 134 0.75 -11.21 -4.43
N LEU A 135 -0.28 -10.36 -4.43
CA LEU A 135 -1.67 -10.77 -4.40
C LEU A 135 -2.19 -10.86 -5.84
N ILE A 136 -2.63 -12.04 -6.24
CA ILE A 136 -3.22 -12.32 -7.56
C ILE A 136 -4.73 -12.39 -7.44
N SER A 137 -5.43 -12.00 -8.52
CA SER A 137 -6.88 -12.11 -8.65
C SER A 137 -7.43 -13.44 -8.13
N GLY A 138 -8.51 -13.36 -7.35
CA GLY A 138 -9.12 -14.52 -6.68
C GLY A 138 -8.49 -14.88 -5.33
N GLY A 139 -7.69 -13.99 -4.73
CA GLY A 139 -7.13 -14.16 -3.39
C GLY A 139 -5.96 -15.14 -3.33
N LYS A 140 -5.31 -15.41 -4.47
CA LYS A 140 -4.17 -16.32 -4.54
C LYS A 140 -2.87 -15.56 -4.32
N SER A 141 -1.90 -16.20 -3.68
CA SER A 141 -0.53 -15.66 -3.59
C SER A 141 0.25 -15.97 -4.86
N GLY A 142 0.93 -14.95 -5.36
CA GLY A 142 1.89 -15.02 -6.46
C GLY A 142 3.31 -15.16 -5.96
N ASN A 143 4.23 -14.43 -6.59
CA ASN A 143 5.63 -14.41 -6.18
C ASN A 143 5.78 -13.86 -4.76
N SER A 144 6.63 -14.50 -3.96
CA SER A 144 7.00 -14.03 -2.62
C SER A 144 8.51 -13.85 -2.52
N VAL A 145 8.92 -12.71 -1.97
CA VAL A 145 10.34 -12.34 -1.81
C VAL A 145 10.62 -11.96 -0.38
N LEU A 146 11.67 -12.56 0.19
CA LEU A 146 12.19 -12.20 1.50
C LEU A 146 12.98 -10.89 1.41
N LEU A 147 12.79 -10.02 2.39
CA LEU A 147 13.42 -8.72 2.49
C LEU A 147 14.54 -8.80 3.52
N GLY A 148 15.77 -8.58 3.07
CA GLY A 148 16.98 -8.60 3.89
C GLY A 148 17.83 -7.35 3.64
N GLY A 149 18.95 -7.23 4.37
CA GLY A 149 19.77 -6.02 4.34
C GLY A 149 19.04 -4.82 4.95
N THR A 150 19.37 -3.60 4.54
CA THR A 150 18.73 -2.37 5.05
C THR A 150 17.56 -1.89 4.18
N GLN A 151 17.54 -2.26 2.90
CA GLN A 151 16.52 -1.83 1.95
C GLN A 151 16.41 -2.78 0.75
N VAL A 152 15.21 -2.79 0.16
CA VAL A 152 14.85 -3.52 -1.05
C VAL A 152 14.14 -2.56 -2.00
N ASP A 153 14.70 -2.41 -3.19
CA ASP A 153 14.14 -1.56 -4.24
C ASP A 153 13.22 -2.36 -5.16
N LEU A 154 12.10 -1.72 -5.51
CA LEU A 154 11.09 -2.24 -6.41
C LEU A 154 11.05 -1.39 -7.68
N GLY A 155 10.94 -2.04 -8.83
CA GLY A 155 10.88 -1.34 -10.10
C GLY A 155 10.49 -2.22 -11.27
N ARG A 156 10.37 -1.63 -12.45
CA ARG A 156 10.10 -2.38 -13.68
C ARG A 156 11.39 -2.98 -14.26
N GLU A 157 12.50 -2.26 -14.14
CA GLU A 157 13.79 -2.61 -14.77
C GLU A 157 14.93 -2.74 -13.77
N ARG A 158 14.88 -2.00 -12.67
CA ARG A 158 15.92 -1.90 -11.65
C ARG A 158 15.36 -2.20 -10.27
N GLY A 159 16.23 -2.61 -9.36
CA GLY A 159 15.88 -3.03 -8.00
C GLY A 159 16.02 -4.54 -7.80
N GLN A 160 15.86 -4.99 -6.58
CA GLN A 160 15.93 -6.40 -6.21
C GLN A 160 14.63 -7.14 -6.53
N LEU A 161 13.48 -6.43 -6.52
CA LEU A 161 12.19 -6.97 -6.93
C LEU A 161 11.69 -6.25 -8.19
N THR A 162 11.76 -6.93 -9.33
CA THR A 162 11.40 -6.34 -10.62
C THR A 162 10.08 -6.88 -11.19
N PHE A 163 9.33 -6.01 -11.86
CA PHE A 163 8.08 -6.34 -12.56
C PHE A 163 8.13 -5.95 -14.05
N PRO A 164 8.90 -6.65 -14.91
CA PRO A 164 9.19 -6.20 -16.27
C PRO A 164 7.97 -6.04 -17.17
N GLY A 165 6.92 -6.84 -16.95
CA GLY A 165 5.69 -6.82 -17.76
C GLY A 165 4.72 -5.69 -17.41
N ASP A 166 4.94 -4.97 -16.31
CA ASP A 166 4.02 -3.94 -15.86
C ASP A 166 4.49 -2.54 -16.27
N ARG A 167 3.98 -2.06 -17.41
CA ARG A 167 4.30 -0.73 -17.95
C ARG A 167 3.92 0.44 -17.03
N PHE A 168 3.10 0.22 -16.02
CA PHE A 168 2.69 1.25 -15.07
C PHE A 168 3.70 1.39 -13.91
N ILE A 169 4.69 0.51 -13.83
CA ILE A 169 5.79 0.62 -12.88
C ILE A 169 6.96 1.37 -13.55
N SER A 170 7.50 2.39 -12.86
CA SER A 170 8.71 3.11 -13.26
C SER A 170 9.96 2.21 -13.18
N GLY A 171 11.02 2.56 -13.91
CA GLY A 171 12.23 1.72 -13.98
C GLY A 171 12.80 1.36 -12.60
N ILE A 172 12.87 2.37 -11.73
CA ILE A 172 12.94 2.28 -10.26
C ILE A 172 11.68 2.98 -9.74
N HIS A 173 10.93 2.40 -8.80
CA HIS A 173 9.58 2.88 -8.45
C HIS A 173 9.42 3.19 -6.97
N ALA A 174 9.74 2.22 -6.11
CA ALA A 174 9.54 2.34 -4.68
C ALA A 174 10.67 1.63 -3.94
N ARG A 175 10.83 1.96 -2.67
CA ARG A 175 11.76 1.29 -1.75
C ARG A 175 11.01 0.85 -0.50
N VAL A 176 11.30 -0.37 -0.05
CA VAL A 176 10.97 -0.81 1.29
C VAL A 176 12.27 -0.88 2.08
N SER A 177 12.31 -0.26 3.26
CA SER A 177 13.50 -0.19 4.11
C SER A 177 13.19 -0.61 5.52
N PHE A 178 14.20 -1.07 6.23
CA PHE A 178 14.11 -1.42 7.64
C PHE A 178 15.21 -0.69 8.42
N ASP A 179 14.78 0.12 9.38
CA ASP A 179 15.66 0.92 10.22
C ASP A 179 15.05 1.05 11.62
N ASN A 180 15.88 1.06 12.66
CA ASN A 180 15.46 1.19 14.06
C ASN A 180 14.26 0.27 14.45
N HIS A 181 14.29 -0.98 13.99
CA HIS A 181 13.23 -1.99 14.19
C HIS A 181 11.86 -1.67 13.58
N GLN A 182 11.81 -0.71 12.65
CA GLN A 182 10.61 -0.29 11.95
C GLN A 182 10.79 -0.46 10.43
N SER A 183 9.73 -0.92 9.77
CA SER A 183 9.66 -1.01 8.32
C SER A 183 9.05 0.25 7.75
N TYR A 184 9.54 0.66 6.58
CA TYR A 184 9.06 1.84 5.86
C TYR A 184 8.93 1.55 4.39
N VAL A 185 8.03 2.29 3.73
CA VAL A 185 7.90 2.36 2.28
C VAL A 185 8.05 3.82 1.84
N GLU A 186 8.70 4.04 0.70
CA GLU A 186 8.77 5.34 0.03
C GLU A 186 8.62 5.20 -1.48
N ASP A 187 7.93 6.16 -2.09
CA ASP A 187 7.88 6.31 -3.55
C ASP A 187 9.14 7.04 -4.01
N LEU A 188 9.83 6.51 -5.03
CA LEU A 188 11.09 7.05 -5.53
C LEU A 188 10.89 7.99 -6.74
N GLY A 189 9.84 8.82 -6.69
CA GLY A 189 9.48 9.74 -7.78
C GLY A 189 8.87 9.01 -8.97
N SER A 190 8.06 8.00 -8.71
CA SER A 190 7.44 7.19 -9.76
C SER A 190 6.39 7.99 -10.53
N ARG A 191 6.15 7.61 -11.80
CA ARG A 191 5.18 8.30 -12.65
C ARG A 191 3.74 8.15 -12.16
N ASN A 192 3.38 6.95 -11.69
CA ASN A 192 2.00 6.61 -11.33
C ASN A 192 1.75 6.62 -9.82
N GLY A 193 2.80 6.74 -9.01
CA GLY A 193 2.72 6.72 -7.56
C GLY A 193 2.69 5.31 -6.97
N THR A 194 3.14 5.24 -5.73
CA THR A 194 2.96 4.11 -4.81
C THR A 194 1.82 4.42 -3.85
N PHE A 195 0.97 3.45 -3.59
CA PHE A 195 -0.18 3.60 -2.70
C PHE A 195 -0.17 2.56 -1.59
N LEU A 196 -0.68 2.94 -0.42
CA LEU A 196 -0.86 2.08 0.75
C LEU A 196 -2.36 1.89 1.00
N ARG A 197 -2.79 0.65 1.23
CA ARG A 197 -4.18 0.36 1.59
C ARG A 197 -4.51 0.98 2.95
N ILE A 198 -5.65 1.66 3.03
CA ILE A 198 -6.15 2.21 4.29
C ILE A 198 -6.71 1.08 5.15
N GLN A 199 -6.30 1.02 6.42
CA GLN A 199 -6.88 0.13 7.42
C GLN A 199 -8.06 0.83 8.12
N ASN A 200 -9.29 0.47 7.75
CA ASN A 200 -10.55 0.98 8.28
C ASN A 200 -10.83 2.47 8.02
N GLU A 201 -10.06 3.38 8.59
CA GLU A 201 -10.29 4.83 8.46
C GLU A 201 -9.01 5.66 8.50
N LEU A 202 -9.05 6.84 7.89
CA LEU A 202 -7.92 7.76 7.79
C LEU A 202 -8.38 9.22 7.81
N ILE A 203 -7.69 10.07 8.57
CA ILE A 203 -7.87 11.53 8.48
C ILE A 203 -7.12 12.05 7.26
N LEU A 204 -7.86 12.67 6.36
CA LEU A 204 -7.37 13.19 5.10
C LEU A 204 -6.86 14.63 5.24
N GLN A 205 -5.88 14.94 4.42
CA GLN A 205 -5.31 16.26 4.24
C GLN A 205 -5.64 16.80 2.84
N ASN A 206 -5.58 18.13 2.70
CA ASN A 206 -5.75 18.77 1.41
C ASN A 206 -4.72 18.24 0.41
N GLY A 207 -5.16 17.86 -0.79
CA GLY A 207 -4.32 17.28 -1.84
C GLY A 207 -4.11 15.76 -1.74
N ASP A 208 -4.70 15.06 -0.77
CA ASP A 208 -4.60 13.60 -0.70
C ASP A 208 -5.20 12.96 -1.94
N ILE A 209 -4.57 11.90 -2.43
CA ILE A 209 -5.05 11.15 -3.59
C ILE A 209 -5.40 9.75 -3.15
N LEU A 210 -6.64 9.36 -3.42
CA LEU A 210 -7.22 8.06 -3.08
C LEU A 210 -7.54 7.27 -4.34
N ILE A 211 -7.45 5.94 -4.22
CA ILE A 211 -8.03 5.00 -5.20
C ILE A 211 -9.27 4.36 -4.57
N ILE A 212 -10.38 4.41 -5.30
CA ILE A 212 -11.64 3.71 -5.02
C ILE A 212 -12.06 2.99 -6.30
N GLY A 213 -11.96 1.65 -6.34
CA GLY A 213 -12.10 0.91 -7.59
C GLY A 213 -11.00 1.28 -8.59
N GLU A 214 -11.38 1.73 -9.78
CA GLU A 214 -10.47 2.31 -10.78
C GLU A 214 -10.39 3.84 -10.72
N GLN A 215 -11.14 4.48 -9.81
CA GLN A 215 -11.21 5.93 -9.71
C GLN A 215 -10.05 6.49 -8.89
N LEU A 216 -9.30 7.43 -9.48
CA LEU A 216 -8.28 8.20 -8.78
C LEU A 216 -8.86 9.56 -8.37
N LEU A 217 -8.97 9.82 -7.07
CA LEU A 217 -9.69 10.97 -6.52
C LEU A 217 -8.77 11.82 -5.65
N ARG A 218 -8.61 13.10 -5.99
CA ARG A 218 -7.90 14.08 -5.17
C ARG A 218 -8.86 14.80 -4.22
N VAL A 219 -8.50 14.90 -2.96
CA VAL A 219 -9.22 15.65 -1.93
C VAL A 219 -8.84 17.12 -2.00
N GLU A 220 -9.82 18.01 -2.04
CA GLU A 220 -9.61 19.45 -1.97
C GLU A 220 -10.46 20.09 -0.88
N PHE A 221 -9.83 20.91 -0.05
CA PHE A 221 -10.48 21.81 0.91
C PHE A 221 -10.59 23.20 0.29
N GLU A 222 -11.76 23.84 0.40
CA GLU A 222 -12.06 25.17 -0.15
C GLU A 222 -11.94 26.29 0.88
#